data_AF-A0A498D2B3-F1
#
_entry.id   AF-A0A498D2B3-F1
#
_cell.length_a   1.000
_cell.length_b   1.000
_cell.length_c   1.000
_cell.angle_alpha   90.00
_cell.angle_beta   90.00
_cell.angle_gamma   90.00
#
_symmetry.space_group_name_H-M   'P 1'
#
loop_
_entity.id
_entity.type
_entity.pdbx_description
1 polymer ?
#
loop_
_entity_poly.entity_id
_entity_poly.type
_entity_poly.pdbx_seq_one_letter_code
_entity_poly.pdbx_strand_id
1 'polypeptide(L)'
;MAQGIPILKDAPYNVLTVPNYVRNLVVTTKPAQVIAAYTAPPGVEAWTVYRPSAEGVPAHPYDGWRVVTPLSEDAETTVAVTLTEHIVNDTEYVVRVFIRGKLGFQTRVGGAVATATPVAGIPLGEWELGSMINFSRGGATCLWRKVSSSYNGNVEIIPLWLETITESRAAKYNSISTSNGVNTSAWEQSDNRTYLNGDDFYNAFDRKDLIVSTRVPSTSFYGTGGTNNDASKRQIVYTDDFVFLPSPTEIDGSTPIYGKTEGAQFAFLTNTQRRAPVGAQNYRLRTRYPYGPSSYDGMVDASGTVSGNGSGKTLGIRPVICLSASTLISPEPNPDGSYSPIL
;
A
#
# COMPACT_ATOMS: atom_id res chain seq x y z
N MET A 1 -23.21 31.00 -32.72
CA MET A 1 -23.89 29.83 -33.31
C MET A 1 -22.83 28.87 -33.79
N ALA A 2 -22.64 27.74 -33.10
CA ALA A 2 -21.65 26.74 -33.47
C ALA A 2 -22.18 25.96 -34.68
N GLN A 3 -21.47 26.05 -35.80
CA GLN A 3 -21.73 25.24 -36.99
C GLN A 3 -21.33 23.80 -36.65
N GLY A 4 -22.32 22.91 -36.55
CA GLY A 4 -22.09 21.48 -36.42
C GLY A 4 -21.33 20.98 -37.64
N ILE A 5 -20.13 20.45 -37.42
CA ILE A 5 -19.38 19.74 -38.45
C ILE A 5 -20.17 18.45 -38.75
N PRO A 6 -20.59 18.19 -40.01
CA PRO A 6 -21.35 17.00 -40.34
C PRO A 6 -20.55 15.74 -40.03
N ILE A 7 -21.19 14.75 -39.42
CA ILE A 7 -20.65 13.39 -39.30
C ILE A 7 -20.64 12.79 -40.70
N LEU A 8 -19.49 12.87 -41.38
CA LEU A 8 -19.26 12.22 -42.66
C LEU A 8 -18.98 10.73 -42.41
N LYS A 9 -20.05 9.96 -42.16
CA LYS A 9 -20.00 8.49 -42.09
C LYS A 9 -19.54 7.85 -43.42
N ASP A 10 -19.72 8.58 -44.52
CA ASP A 10 -19.54 8.08 -45.90
C ASP A 10 -18.50 8.87 -46.73
N ALA A 11 -17.62 9.67 -46.10
CA ALA A 11 -16.52 10.26 -46.85
C ALA A 11 -15.50 9.17 -47.24
N PRO A 12 -15.11 9.02 -48.52
CA PRO A 12 -14.06 8.10 -48.91
C PRO A 12 -12.72 8.64 -48.41
N TYR A 13 -12.30 8.25 -47.21
CA TYR A 13 -10.92 8.43 -46.77
C TYR A 13 -10.14 7.15 -47.11
N ASN A 14 -8.97 7.32 -47.72
CA ASN A 14 -8.10 6.20 -48.03
C ASN A 14 -7.46 5.71 -46.73
N VAL A 15 -7.84 4.53 -46.25
CA VAL A 15 -7.05 3.79 -45.26
C VAL A 15 -5.89 3.15 -46.00
N LEU A 16 -4.75 3.84 -46.04
CA LEU A 16 -3.53 3.27 -46.61
C LEU A 16 -2.91 2.36 -45.54
N THR A 17 -2.92 1.05 -45.78
CA THR A 17 -2.25 0.09 -44.89
C THR A 17 -0.74 0.29 -45.02
N VAL A 18 -0.15 0.92 -44.02
CA VAL A 18 1.27 1.29 -43.94
C VAL A 18 1.93 0.60 -42.75
N PRO A 19 3.28 0.53 -42.69
CA PRO A 19 3.98 0.05 -41.50
C PRO A 19 3.49 0.75 -40.23
N ASN A 20 3.49 0.06 -39.09
CA ASN A 20 2.98 0.61 -37.84
C ASN A 20 3.91 1.73 -37.35
N TYR A 21 3.50 2.99 -37.53
CA TYR A 21 4.29 4.17 -37.13
C TYR A 21 4.22 4.46 -35.63
N VAL A 22 3.22 3.92 -34.94
CA VAL A 22 3.07 4.03 -33.49
C VAL A 22 3.89 2.94 -32.82
N ARG A 23 4.75 3.33 -31.89
CA ARG A 23 5.62 2.41 -31.14
C ARG A 23 5.35 2.51 -29.64
N ASN A 24 5.67 1.43 -28.91
CA ASN A 24 5.66 1.40 -27.45
C ASN A 24 4.32 1.83 -26.82
N LEU A 25 3.18 1.41 -27.38
CA LEU A 25 1.90 1.65 -26.73
C LEU A 25 1.87 0.89 -25.40
N VAL A 26 1.78 1.65 -24.31
CA VAL A 26 1.55 1.18 -22.97
C VAL A 26 0.24 1.79 -22.50
N VAL A 27 -0.64 0.95 -21.98
CA VAL A 27 -1.88 1.41 -21.35
C VAL A 27 -1.87 0.97 -19.90
N THR A 28 -2.10 1.93 -19.02
CA THR A 28 -2.23 1.72 -17.57
C THR A 28 -3.58 2.28 -17.11
N THR A 29 -3.96 2.01 -15.88
CA THR A 29 -5.24 2.45 -15.34
C THR A 29 -5.10 3.10 -13.97
N LYS A 30 -6.07 3.96 -13.67
CA LYS A 30 -6.39 4.45 -12.34
C LYS A 30 -7.92 4.37 -12.17
N PRO A 31 -8.46 4.54 -10.95
CA PRO A 31 -9.90 4.61 -10.78
C PRO A 31 -10.52 5.65 -11.71
N ALA A 32 -11.49 5.21 -12.52
CA ALA A 32 -12.19 5.97 -13.56
C ALA A 32 -11.28 6.58 -14.64
N GLN A 33 -10.09 6.01 -14.87
CA GLN A 33 -9.14 6.52 -15.87
C GLN A 33 -8.43 5.41 -16.60
N VAL A 34 -8.25 5.61 -17.91
CA VAL A 34 -7.33 4.84 -18.74
C VAL A 34 -6.23 5.78 -19.22
N ILE A 35 -4.97 5.42 -18.99
CA ILE A 35 -3.82 6.24 -19.37
C ILE A 35 -3.11 5.53 -20.50
N ALA A 36 -2.97 6.19 -21.65
CA ALA A 36 -2.24 5.65 -22.79
C ALA A 36 -0.98 6.47 -23.04
N ALA A 37 0.15 5.78 -23.18
CA ALA A 37 1.43 6.38 -23.54
C ALA A 37 2.03 5.65 -24.74
N TYR A 38 2.55 6.38 -25.73
CA TYR A 38 3.15 5.81 -26.94
C TYR A 38 4.09 6.81 -27.63
N THR A 39 4.90 6.33 -28.57
CA THR A 39 5.72 7.16 -29.44
C THR A 39 5.05 7.32 -30.81
N ALA A 40 4.87 8.56 -31.25
CA ALA A 40 4.28 8.92 -32.53
C ALA A 40 5.31 9.56 -33.48
N PRO A 41 5.14 9.41 -34.81
CA PRO A 41 6.02 10.04 -35.79
C PRO A 41 5.85 11.58 -35.84
N PRO A 42 6.82 12.32 -36.40
CA PRO A 42 6.75 13.77 -36.55
C PRO A 42 5.65 14.24 -37.49
N GLY A 43 5.14 15.45 -37.26
CA GLY A 43 4.26 16.18 -38.19
C GLY A 43 2.89 15.52 -38.46
N VAL A 44 2.33 14.83 -37.46
CA VAL A 44 1.04 14.13 -37.56
C VAL A 44 0.05 14.57 -36.49
N GLU A 45 -1.21 14.19 -36.65
CA GLU A 45 -2.22 14.29 -35.61
C GLU A 45 -2.50 12.88 -35.06
N ALA A 46 -2.26 12.67 -33.76
CA ALA A 46 -2.45 11.38 -33.11
C ALA A 46 -3.81 11.32 -32.41
N TRP A 47 -4.62 10.34 -32.76
CA TRP A 47 -5.96 10.12 -32.24
C TRP A 47 -5.93 8.88 -31.36
N THR A 48 -5.99 9.07 -30.05
CA THR A 48 -6.16 7.96 -29.11
C THR A 48 -7.65 7.69 -28.96
N VAL A 49 -8.11 6.56 -29.48
CA VAL A 49 -9.52 6.18 -29.53
C VAL A 49 -9.76 5.04 -28.56
N TYR A 50 -10.88 5.09 -27.83
CA TYR A 50 -11.23 4.10 -26.84
C TYR A 50 -12.73 3.83 -26.79
N ARG A 51 -13.09 2.59 -26.46
CA ARG A 51 -14.47 2.13 -26.27
C ARG A 51 -14.48 0.84 -25.43
N PRO A 52 -15.64 0.41 -24.89
CA PRO A 52 -15.75 -0.85 -24.16
C PRO A 52 -15.39 -2.02 -25.07
N SER A 53 -14.62 -3.00 -24.56
CA SER A 53 -14.15 -4.15 -25.34
C SER A 53 -15.28 -5.01 -25.89
N ALA A 54 -16.42 -5.04 -25.18
CA ALA A 54 -17.66 -5.68 -25.62
C ALA A 54 -18.18 -5.17 -26.96
N GLU A 55 -17.80 -3.95 -27.36
CA GLU A 55 -18.17 -3.36 -28.65
C GLU A 55 -17.13 -3.59 -29.76
N GLY A 56 -16.06 -4.34 -29.45
CA GLY A 56 -14.97 -4.68 -30.36
C GLY A 56 -13.85 -3.65 -30.43
N VAL A 57 -12.76 -4.03 -31.11
CA VAL A 57 -11.63 -3.12 -31.37
C VAL A 57 -12.09 -2.03 -32.34
N PRO A 58 -11.85 -0.72 -32.06
CA PRO A 58 -12.17 0.35 -32.99
C PRO A 58 -11.59 0.06 -34.36
N ALA A 59 -12.40 -0.07 -35.41
CA ALA A 59 -11.91 -0.28 -36.77
C ALA A 59 -11.51 1.05 -37.42
N HIS A 60 -12.17 2.13 -36.99
CA HIS A 60 -12.07 3.48 -37.49
C HIS A 60 -11.82 4.52 -36.37
N PRO A 61 -11.15 5.66 -36.61
CA PRO A 61 -10.94 6.74 -35.63
C PRO A 61 -12.22 7.40 -35.06
N TYR A 62 -13.39 7.04 -35.59
CA TYR A 62 -14.71 7.49 -35.11
C TYR A 62 -15.47 6.39 -34.37
N ASP A 63 -14.91 5.19 -34.25
CA ASP A 63 -15.51 4.06 -33.54
C ASP A 63 -15.21 4.16 -32.04
N GLY A 64 -15.83 5.14 -31.37
CA GLY A 64 -15.68 5.37 -29.94
C GLY A 64 -15.35 6.81 -29.58
N TRP A 65 -14.91 7.00 -28.34
CA TRP A 65 -14.46 8.29 -27.83
C TRP A 65 -12.98 8.48 -28.13
N ARG A 66 -12.51 9.74 -28.12
CA ARG A 66 -11.15 10.04 -28.55
C ARG A 66 -10.55 11.29 -27.92
N VAL A 67 -9.24 11.25 -27.75
CA VAL A 67 -8.40 12.43 -27.51
C VAL A 67 -7.51 12.64 -28.73
N VAL A 68 -7.49 13.88 -29.22
CA VAL A 68 -6.69 14.28 -30.39
C VAL A 68 -5.50 15.11 -29.92
N THR A 69 -4.30 14.66 -30.28
CA THR A 69 -3.04 15.34 -29.96
C THR A 69 -2.38 15.79 -31.26
N PRO A 70 -2.38 17.09 -31.58
CA PRO A 70 -1.64 17.62 -32.72
C PRO A 70 -0.14 17.61 -32.41
N LEU A 71 0.67 17.04 -33.31
CA LEU A 71 2.12 16.99 -33.19
C LEU A 71 2.72 17.82 -34.33
N SER A 72 3.23 19.01 -33.98
CA SER A 72 3.85 19.94 -34.92
C SER A 72 5.36 19.79 -35.04
N GLU A 73 5.95 18.83 -34.33
CA GLU A 73 7.40 18.68 -34.23
C GLU A 73 8.01 17.90 -35.41
N ASP A 74 9.25 18.27 -35.76
CA ASP A 74 10.07 17.60 -36.79
C ASP A 74 10.74 16.31 -36.28
N ALA A 75 10.45 15.91 -35.03
CA ALA A 75 10.96 14.70 -34.39
C ALA A 75 9.83 13.79 -33.88
N GLU A 76 10.15 12.53 -33.60
CA GLU A 76 9.23 11.62 -32.93
C GLU A 76 8.94 12.09 -31.51
N THR A 77 7.66 12.04 -31.12
CA THR A 77 7.21 12.59 -29.83
C THR A 77 6.56 11.49 -28.98
N THR A 78 6.89 11.46 -27.70
CA THR A 78 6.15 10.65 -26.72
C THR A 78 4.84 11.35 -26.40
N VAL A 79 3.73 10.69 -26.69
CA VAL A 79 2.38 11.12 -26.36
C VAL A 79 1.93 10.39 -25.10
N ALA A 80 1.38 11.12 -24.14
CA ALA A 80 0.70 10.58 -22.98
C ALA A 80 -0.66 11.26 -22.84
N VAL A 81 -1.72 10.47 -22.81
CA VAL A 81 -3.10 10.97 -22.65
C VAL A 81 -3.80 10.25 -21.51
N THR A 82 -4.55 11.02 -20.72
CA THR A 82 -5.43 10.49 -19.68
C THR A 82 -6.86 10.55 -20.21
N LEU A 83 -7.48 9.38 -20.35
CA LEU A 83 -8.85 9.20 -20.81
C LEU A 83 -9.74 9.10 -19.56
N THR A 84 -10.67 10.04 -19.41
CA THR A 84 -11.55 10.13 -18.24
C THR A 84 -13.03 10.15 -18.61
N GLU A 85 -13.37 10.65 -19.80
CA GLU A 85 -14.75 10.76 -20.24
C GLU A 85 -15.30 9.36 -20.59
N HIS A 86 -16.50 9.04 -20.12
CA HIS A 86 -17.15 7.73 -20.36
C HIS A 86 -16.39 6.50 -19.85
N ILE A 87 -15.35 6.69 -19.04
CA ILE A 87 -14.65 5.60 -18.37
C ILE A 87 -15.43 5.23 -17.11
N VAL A 88 -15.86 3.98 -17.06
CA VAL A 88 -16.52 3.36 -15.92
C VAL A 88 -15.60 2.28 -15.40
N ASN A 89 -15.43 2.21 -14.07
CA ASN A 89 -14.67 1.14 -13.47
C ASN A 89 -15.26 -0.23 -13.77
N ASP A 90 -14.41 -1.26 -13.73
CA ASP A 90 -14.73 -2.67 -13.97
C ASP A 90 -15.25 -2.97 -15.39
N THR A 91 -15.24 -1.97 -16.27
CA THR A 91 -15.47 -2.12 -17.70
C THR A 91 -14.13 -2.20 -18.42
N GLU A 92 -13.87 -3.27 -19.15
CA GLU A 92 -12.67 -3.36 -19.98
C GLU A 92 -12.82 -2.42 -21.19
N TYR A 93 -11.81 -1.57 -21.43
CA TYR A 93 -11.72 -0.71 -22.59
C TYR A 93 -10.63 -1.19 -23.53
N VAL A 94 -10.90 -1.11 -24.84
CA VAL A 94 -9.88 -1.22 -25.87
C VAL A 94 -9.42 0.18 -26.23
N VAL A 95 -8.12 0.43 -26.20
CA VAL A 95 -7.47 1.64 -26.71
C VAL A 95 -6.80 1.33 -28.04
N ARG A 96 -7.04 2.15 -29.07
CA ARG A 96 -6.36 2.09 -30.35
C ARG A 96 -5.89 3.47 -30.78
N VAL A 97 -4.66 3.56 -31.29
CA VAL A 97 -4.10 4.82 -31.80
C VAL A 97 -4.23 4.89 -33.31
N PHE A 98 -4.77 6.01 -33.81
CA PHE A 98 -4.81 6.35 -35.23
C PHE A 98 -3.95 7.57 -35.51
N ILE A 99 -3.14 7.50 -36.56
CA ILE A 99 -2.30 8.62 -36.99
C ILE A 99 -2.91 9.23 -38.25
N ARG A 100 -3.09 10.55 -38.25
CA ARG A 100 -3.52 11.31 -39.42
C ARG A 100 -2.36 12.12 -39.96
N GLY A 101 -1.91 11.75 -41.16
CA GLY A 101 -0.93 12.50 -41.93
C GLY A 101 -1.58 13.37 -43.02
N LYS A 102 -0.77 13.96 -43.88
CA LYS A 102 -1.24 14.83 -45.00
C LYS A 102 -2.23 14.15 -45.96
N LEU A 103 -2.16 12.82 -46.08
CA LEU A 103 -2.97 12.03 -47.02
C LEU A 103 -4.16 11.32 -46.34
N GLY A 104 -4.44 11.60 -45.07
CA GLY A 104 -5.50 10.95 -44.30
C GLY A 104 -4.98 10.02 -43.21
N PHE A 105 -5.84 9.10 -42.76
CA PHE A 105 -5.51 8.17 -41.68
C PHE A 105 -4.61 7.04 -42.17
N GLN A 106 -3.52 6.84 -41.45
CA GLN A 106 -2.44 5.92 -41.75
C GLN A 106 -2.30 4.95 -40.57
N THR A 107 -2.97 3.80 -40.67
CA THR A 107 -2.86 2.75 -39.64
C THR A 107 -2.84 1.37 -40.27
N ARG A 108 -2.12 0.44 -39.63
CA ARG A 108 -2.25 -0.99 -39.92
C ARG A 108 -3.56 -1.51 -39.33
N VAL A 109 -4.25 -2.40 -40.05
CA VAL A 109 -5.33 -3.23 -39.49
C VAL A 109 -4.76 -4.05 -38.33
N GLY A 110 -5.30 -3.88 -37.12
CA GLY A 110 -4.71 -4.47 -35.90
C GLY A 110 -3.40 -3.81 -35.45
N GLY A 111 -3.23 -2.50 -35.70
CA GLY A 111 -2.09 -1.68 -35.28
C GLY A 111 -1.94 -1.52 -33.76
N ALA A 112 -1.41 -0.40 -33.27
CA ALA A 112 -1.22 -0.16 -31.83
C ALA A 112 -2.56 -0.22 -31.06
N VAL A 113 -2.82 -1.36 -30.43
CA VAL A 113 -4.03 -1.71 -29.67
C VAL A 113 -3.61 -2.29 -28.34
N ALA A 114 -4.31 -1.91 -27.27
CA ALA A 114 -4.17 -2.50 -25.95
C ALA A 114 -5.53 -2.51 -25.24
N THR A 115 -5.72 -3.40 -24.28
CA THR A 115 -6.90 -3.41 -23.40
C THR A 115 -6.52 -3.03 -21.99
N ALA A 116 -7.47 -2.43 -21.27
CA ALA A 116 -7.29 -1.98 -19.91
C ALA A 116 -8.63 -1.88 -19.18
N THR A 117 -8.68 -2.40 -17.95
CA THR A 117 -9.86 -2.31 -17.07
C THR A 117 -9.51 -1.43 -15.88
N PRO A 118 -10.03 -0.20 -15.78
CA PRO A 118 -9.88 0.60 -14.58
C PRO A 118 -10.70 -0.02 -13.45
N VAL A 119 -10.13 -0.09 -12.25
CA VAL A 119 -10.80 -0.67 -11.07
C VAL A 119 -11.18 0.45 -10.13
N ALA A 120 -12.40 0.40 -9.59
CA ALA A 120 -12.88 1.40 -8.65
C ALA A 120 -12.12 1.28 -7.34
N GLY A 121 -11.43 2.34 -6.90
CA GLY A 121 -10.68 2.32 -5.66
C GLY A 121 -10.53 3.68 -5.04
N ILE A 122 -10.53 3.71 -3.70
CA ILE A 122 -10.25 4.90 -2.89
C ILE A 122 -8.88 4.69 -2.25
N PRO A 123 -7.92 5.63 -2.41
CA PRO A 123 -6.61 5.54 -1.76
C PRO A 123 -6.74 5.39 -0.24
N LEU A 124 -6.02 4.45 0.36
CA LEU A 124 -6.06 4.16 1.79
C LEU A 124 -5.84 5.40 2.67
N GLY A 125 -5.04 6.35 2.19
CA GLY A 125 -4.81 7.65 2.85
C GLY A 125 -6.11 8.41 3.13
N GLU A 126 -7.10 8.33 2.24
CA GLU A 126 -8.38 9.04 2.30
C GLU A 126 -9.43 8.38 3.20
N TRP A 127 -9.20 7.14 3.65
CA TRP A 127 -10.12 6.44 4.54
C TRP A 127 -10.11 6.99 5.96
N GLU A 128 -11.24 6.89 6.64
CA GLU A 128 -11.35 7.32 8.04
C GLU A 128 -10.51 6.47 9.00
N LEU A 129 -10.10 7.05 10.13
CA LEU A 129 -9.46 6.28 11.19
C LEU A 129 -10.44 5.24 11.74
N GLY A 130 -9.94 4.04 11.98
CA GLY A 130 -10.75 2.92 12.44
C GLY A 130 -11.37 2.07 11.34
N SER A 131 -11.25 2.46 10.07
CA SER A 131 -11.65 1.61 8.94
C SER A 131 -10.98 0.23 9.00
N MET A 132 -11.76 -0.79 8.69
CA MET A 132 -11.36 -2.20 8.74
C MET A 132 -10.94 -2.66 7.35
N ILE A 133 -9.69 -3.07 7.20
CA ILE A 133 -9.11 -3.58 5.97
C ILE A 133 -8.96 -5.10 6.11
N ASN A 134 -9.56 -5.85 5.19
CA ASN A 134 -9.30 -7.27 5.05
C ASN A 134 -8.00 -7.48 4.27
N PHE A 135 -7.02 -8.05 4.93
CA PHE A 135 -5.72 -8.32 4.35
C PHE A 135 -5.30 -9.75 4.69
N SER A 136 -5.63 -10.66 3.79
CA SER A 136 -5.52 -12.11 4.02
C SER A 136 -4.08 -12.59 4.21
N ARG A 137 -3.94 -13.61 5.07
CA ARG A 137 -2.69 -14.31 5.35
C ARG A 137 -2.93 -15.82 5.27
N GLY A 138 -2.24 -16.51 4.38
CA GLY A 138 -2.35 -17.95 4.17
C GLY A 138 -3.76 -18.35 3.72
N GLY A 139 -4.42 -17.50 2.91
CA GLY A 139 -5.81 -17.69 2.49
C GLY A 139 -6.86 -17.44 3.59
N ALA A 140 -6.47 -17.07 4.81
CA ALA A 140 -7.39 -16.73 5.88
C ALA A 140 -7.61 -15.20 5.95
N THR A 141 -8.88 -14.80 6.01
CA THR A 141 -9.28 -13.41 6.28
C THR A 141 -8.65 -12.93 7.58
N CYS A 142 -7.86 -11.85 7.50
CA CYS A 142 -7.31 -11.16 8.66
C CYS A 142 -7.77 -9.71 8.61
N LEU A 143 -8.32 -9.23 9.71
CA LEU A 143 -8.87 -7.89 9.80
C LEU A 143 -7.87 -6.94 10.44
N TRP A 144 -7.54 -5.86 9.73
CA TRP A 144 -6.55 -4.88 10.12
C TRP A 144 -7.19 -3.50 10.19
N ARG A 145 -6.97 -2.80 11.29
CA ARG A 145 -7.59 -1.51 11.53
C ARG A 145 -6.64 -0.38 11.17
N LYS A 146 -7.10 0.63 10.43
CA LYS A 146 -6.35 1.88 10.23
C LYS A 146 -6.25 2.63 11.56
N VAL A 147 -5.04 2.73 12.12
CA VAL A 147 -4.84 3.30 13.46
C VAL A 147 -4.23 4.71 13.46
N SER A 148 -3.69 5.15 12.33
CA SER A 148 -3.18 6.51 12.11
C SER A 148 -3.21 6.87 10.62
N SER A 149 -3.20 8.17 10.30
CA SER A 149 -3.09 8.68 8.91
C SER A 149 -1.63 8.90 8.48
N SER A 150 -0.67 8.62 9.35
CA SER A 150 0.75 8.64 9.06
C SER A 150 1.50 7.72 10.03
N TYR A 151 2.67 7.24 9.62
CA TYR A 151 3.62 6.58 10.51
C TYR A 151 4.79 7.53 10.82
N ASN A 152 4.96 7.90 12.08
CA ASN A 152 5.99 8.84 12.55
C ASN A 152 6.05 10.15 11.73
N GLY A 153 4.89 10.67 11.32
CA GLY A 153 4.76 11.89 10.53
C GLY A 153 4.89 11.71 9.02
N ASN A 154 5.25 10.51 8.53
CA ASN A 154 5.22 10.21 7.11
C ASN A 154 3.80 9.87 6.66
N VAL A 155 3.16 10.79 5.93
CA VAL A 155 1.78 10.66 5.42
C VAL A 155 1.65 9.66 4.28
N GLU A 156 2.75 9.24 3.65
CA GLU A 156 2.74 8.23 2.60
C GLU A 156 2.63 6.80 3.16
N ILE A 157 2.81 6.62 4.48
CA ILE A 157 2.82 5.32 5.14
C ILE A 157 1.67 5.24 6.15
N ILE A 158 0.76 4.30 5.93
CA ILE A 158 -0.43 4.12 6.77
C ILE A 158 -0.28 2.87 7.62
N PRO A 159 -0.17 3.00 8.97
CA PRO A 159 -0.11 1.84 9.85
C PRO A 159 -1.49 1.21 10.04
N LEU A 160 -1.56 -0.10 9.82
CA LEU A 160 -2.72 -0.94 10.08
C LEU A 160 -2.38 -1.90 11.22
N TRP A 161 -3.20 -1.92 12.27
CA TRP A 161 -3.01 -2.77 13.44
C TRP A 161 -3.95 -3.96 13.39
N LEU A 162 -3.44 -5.18 13.58
CA LEU A 162 -4.26 -6.39 13.56
C LEU A 162 -5.37 -6.28 14.62
N GLU A 163 -6.61 -6.57 14.25
CA GLU A 163 -7.76 -6.38 15.14
C GLU A 163 -7.90 -7.48 16.18
N THR A 164 -7.76 -8.73 15.75
CA THR A 164 -7.94 -9.90 16.60
C THR A 164 -6.60 -10.53 16.94
N ILE A 165 -6.50 -11.16 18.11
CA ILE A 165 -5.37 -12.05 18.39
C ILE A 165 -5.59 -13.33 17.59
N THR A 166 -4.75 -13.55 16.59
CA THR A 166 -4.75 -14.80 15.82
C THR A 166 -3.82 -15.84 16.43
N GLU A 167 -2.87 -15.41 17.27
CA GLU A 167 -1.86 -16.29 17.86
C GLU A 167 -1.23 -15.69 19.12
N SER A 168 -0.65 -16.57 19.94
CA SER A 168 0.10 -16.19 21.14
C SER A 168 1.46 -16.87 21.12
N ARG A 169 2.49 -16.16 21.61
CA ARG A 169 3.86 -16.67 21.58
C ARG A 169 4.54 -16.43 22.92
N ALA A 170 5.32 -17.41 23.34
CA ALA A 170 6.41 -17.14 24.26
C ALA A 170 7.54 -16.52 23.44
N ALA A 171 8.12 -15.44 23.91
CA ALA A 171 9.32 -14.89 23.32
C ALA A 171 10.29 -14.56 24.44
N LYS A 172 11.56 -14.81 24.18
CA LYS A 172 12.63 -14.25 24.98
C LYS A 172 13.17 -13.07 24.19
N TYR A 173 13.18 -11.89 24.81
CA TYR A 173 14.17 -10.92 24.41
C TYR A 173 15.51 -11.54 24.80
N ASN A 174 16.35 -11.82 23.80
CA ASN A 174 17.71 -12.23 24.07
C ASN A 174 18.31 -11.19 25.01
N SER A 175 18.93 -11.67 26.09
CA SER A 175 19.59 -10.81 27.06
C SER A 175 20.47 -9.86 26.27
N ILE A 176 20.20 -8.55 26.34
CA ILE A 176 20.98 -7.54 25.63
C ILE A 176 22.44 -7.78 25.99
N SER A 177 23.18 -8.38 25.06
CA SER A 177 24.55 -8.77 25.28
C SER A 177 25.37 -7.50 25.26
N THR A 178 25.59 -6.91 26.43
CA THR A 178 26.43 -5.72 26.62
C THR A 178 27.92 -6.01 26.39
N SER A 179 28.28 -7.24 26.02
CA SER A 179 29.67 -7.69 25.99
C SER A 179 30.47 -7.24 24.75
N ASN A 180 29.83 -6.79 23.67
CA ASN A 180 30.55 -6.53 22.41
C ASN A 180 30.53 -5.08 21.88
N GLY A 181 30.04 -4.11 22.65
CA GLY A 181 30.02 -2.71 22.19
C GLY A 181 29.17 -2.44 20.94
N VAL A 182 28.24 -3.35 20.60
CA VAL A 182 27.33 -3.19 19.47
C VAL A 182 25.99 -2.66 19.96
N ASN A 183 25.54 -1.56 19.35
CA ASN A 183 24.27 -0.88 19.63
C ASN A 183 23.08 -1.59 18.97
N THR A 184 22.68 -2.75 19.48
CA THR A 184 21.49 -3.46 18.97
C THR A 184 20.30 -3.31 19.91
N SER A 185 19.10 -3.19 19.37
CA SER A 185 17.88 -3.19 20.20
C SER A 185 17.48 -4.60 20.62
N ALA A 186 16.73 -4.72 21.72
CA ALA A 186 16.14 -6.00 22.11
C ALA A 186 15.15 -6.52 21.05
N TRP A 187 14.43 -5.60 20.38
CA TRP A 187 13.53 -5.91 19.27
C TRP A 187 14.27 -6.56 18.10
N GLU A 188 15.37 -5.96 17.66
CA GLU A 188 16.21 -6.45 16.56
C GLU A 188 16.65 -7.90 16.76
N GLN A 189 16.99 -8.27 18.00
CA GLN A 189 17.43 -9.61 18.38
C GLN A 189 16.30 -10.54 18.83
N SER A 190 15.04 -10.11 18.74
CA SER A 190 13.91 -10.87 19.30
C SER A 190 13.42 -11.97 18.36
N ASP A 191 13.05 -13.10 18.95
CA ASP A 191 12.39 -14.20 18.22
C ASP A 191 11.07 -13.74 17.57
N ASN A 192 10.38 -12.74 18.15
CA ASN A 192 9.18 -12.17 17.55
C ASN A 192 9.48 -11.45 16.25
N ARG A 193 10.54 -10.62 16.20
CA ARG A 193 10.91 -9.92 14.98
C ARG A 193 11.27 -10.90 13.87
N THR A 194 12.10 -11.90 14.20
CA THR A 194 12.48 -12.98 13.28
C THR A 194 11.26 -13.72 12.74
N TYR A 195 10.32 -14.08 13.60
CA TYR A 195 9.08 -14.73 13.20
C TYR A 195 8.21 -13.83 12.31
N LEU A 196 7.94 -12.60 12.75
CA LEU A 196 7.02 -11.67 12.08
C LEU A 196 7.52 -11.26 10.69
N ASN A 197 8.84 -11.14 10.50
CA ASN A 197 9.47 -10.80 9.22
C ASN A 197 10.01 -12.04 8.47
N GLY A 198 9.73 -13.24 8.96
CA GLY A 198 10.19 -14.51 8.39
C GLY A 198 9.15 -15.20 7.52
N ASP A 199 9.48 -16.44 7.15
CA ASP A 199 8.69 -17.23 6.20
C ASP A 199 7.27 -17.53 6.69
N ASP A 200 7.09 -17.77 7.98
CA ASP A 200 5.83 -18.22 8.55
C ASP A 200 4.77 -17.11 8.72
N PHE A 201 5.19 -15.84 8.75
CA PHE A 201 4.28 -14.72 8.99
C PHE A 201 4.22 -13.76 7.80
N TYR A 202 5.31 -13.05 7.51
CA TYR A 202 5.33 -12.07 6.43
C TYR A 202 5.18 -12.73 5.06
N ASN A 203 5.90 -13.82 4.79
CA ASN A 203 5.79 -14.49 3.49
C ASN A 203 4.47 -15.25 3.31
N ALA A 204 3.67 -15.41 4.37
CA ALA A 204 2.34 -15.99 4.29
C ALA A 204 1.26 -14.98 3.84
N PHE A 205 1.55 -13.68 3.73
CA PHE A 205 0.55 -12.72 3.22
C PHE A 205 0.28 -12.94 1.73
N ASP A 206 -1.00 -13.00 1.37
CA ASP A 206 -1.45 -13.23 -0.01
C ASP A 206 -1.02 -12.07 -0.93
N ARG A 207 -0.96 -10.85 -0.38
CA ARG A 207 -0.55 -9.61 -1.06
C ARG A 207 0.62 -8.92 -0.38
N LYS A 208 1.65 -9.68 0.01
CA LYS A 208 2.82 -9.15 0.73
C LYS A 208 3.56 -8.01 0.00
N ASP A 209 3.37 -7.91 -1.30
CA ASP A 209 3.92 -6.86 -2.17
C ASP A 209 3.35 -5.46 -1.86
N LEU A 210 2.19 -5.38 -1.22
CA LEU A 210 1.60 -4.11 -0.78
C LEU A 210 2.15 -3.60 0.55
N ILE A 211 2.81 -4.48 1.32
CA ILE A 211 3.38 -4.13 2.63
C ILE A 211 4.71 -3.42 2.42
N VAL A 212 4.82 -2.21 2.96
CA VAL A 212 6.04 -1.41 2.85
C VAL A 212 6.99 -1.69 4.01
N SER A 213 8.28 -1.82 3.70
CA SER A 213 9.31 -1.85 4.72
C SER A 213 9.34 -0.50 5.44
N THR A 214 9.26 -0.54 6.76
CA THR A 214 9.06 0.63 7.59
C THR A 214 10.23 0.77 8.55
N ARG A 215 10.74 2.00 8.67
CA ARG A 215 11.82 2.33 9.60
C ARG A 215 11.26 2.48 11.03
N VAL A 216 11.43 1.44 11.82
CA VAL A 216 10.78 1.22 13.12
C VAL A 216 11.75 1.61 14.27
N PRO A 217 11.43 2.60 15.11
CA PRO A 217 12.34 3.12 16.15
C PRO A 217 12.33 2.26 17.41
N SER A 218 13.41 1.60 17.79
CA SER A 218 13.49 0.77 18.99
C SER A 218 14.56 1.24 19.95
N THR A 219 14.29 1.14 21.25
CA THR A 219 15.26 1.44 22.30
C THR A 219 16.36 0.37 22.29
N SER A 220 17.59 0.81 22.15
CA SER A 220 18.78 0.00 22.47
C SER A 220 19.45 0.50 23.75
N PHE A 221 20.25 -0.38 24.33
CA PHE A 221 21.05 -0.13 25.51
C PHE A 221 22.53 -0.33 25.15
N TYR A 222 23.40 0.60 25.54
CA TYR A 222 24.83 0.52 25.28
C TYR A 222 25.67 0.49 26.56
N GLY A 223 26.80 -0.23 26.51
CA GLY A 223 27.85 -0.18 27.52
C GLY A 223 28.02 -1.47 28.33
N THR A 224 29.27 -1.86 28.55
CA THR A 224 29.67 -3.05 29.30
C THR A 224 29.39 -2.89 30.79
N GLY A 225 28.75 -3.89 31.43
CA GLY A 225 28.62 -3.97 32.89
C GLY A 225 27.71 -2.94 33.56
N GLY A 226 26.91 -2.18 32.81
CA GLY A 226 25.90 -1.28 33.37
C GLY A 226 24.58 -2.00 33.64
N THR A 227 23.96 -1.74 34.80
CA THR A 227 22.55 -2.07 35.00
C THR A 227 21.69 -1.23 34.05
N ASN A 228 20.64 -1.82 33.46
CA ASN A 228 19.75 -1.17 32.48
C ASN A 228 18.94 0.03 33.03
N ASN A 229 19.22 0.42 34.28
CA ASN A 229 18.58 1.53 34.97
C ASN A 229 19.20 2.89 34.58
N ASP A 230 20.37 2.89 33.95
CA ASP A 230 21.02 4.14 33.53
C ASP A 230 20.36 4.73 32.27
N ALA A 231 19.62 5.81 32.44
CA ALA A 231 18.94 6.51 31.34
C ALA A 231 19.91 7.14 30.33
N SER A 232 21.17 7.42 30.72
CA SER A 232 22.20 7.97 29.83
C SER A 232 22.71 6.96 28.80
N LYS A 233 22.46 5.66 29.05
CA LYS A 233 22.90 4.54 28.21
C LYS A 233 21.84 4.05 27.22
N ARG A 234 20.73 4.79 27.09
CA ARG A 234 19.59 4.45 26.22
C ARG A 234 19.58 5.34 25.00
N GLN A 235 19.39 4.74 23.83
CA GLN A 235 19.27 5.46 22.56
C GLN A 235 18.20 4.82 21.68
N ILE A 236 17.70 5.59 20.73
CA ILE A 236 16.85 5.06 19.66
C ILE A 236 17.75 4.54 18.55
N VAL A 237 17.58 3.27 18.21
CA VAL A 237 18.06 2.67 16.96
C VAL A 237 16.87 2.38 16.06
N TYR A 238 17.13 2.05 14.81
CA TYR A 238 16.08 1.80 13.83
C TYR A 238 16.28 0.44 13.19
N THR A 239 15.20 -0.30 13.03
CA THR A 239 15.13 -1.51 12.21
C THR A 239 14.21 -1.26 11.04
N ASP A 240 14.54 -1.80 9.88
CA ASP A 240 13.63 -1.82 8.74
C ASP A 240 12.83 -3.12 8.80
N ASP A 241 11.52 -2.99 9.04
CA ASP A 241 10.62 -4.12 9.28
C ASP A 241 9.38 -4.00 8.40
N PHE A 242 8.94 -5.12 7.83
CA PHE A 242 7.64 -5.22 7.14
C PHE A 242 6.49 -5.40 8.13
N VAL A 243 6.78 -6.10 9.23
CA VAL A 243 5.81 -6.41 10.28
C VAL A 243 6.47 -6.17 11.63
N PHE A 244 5.82 -5.43 12.52
CA PHE A 244 6.34 -5.13 13.85
C PHE A 244 5.25 -5.16 14.93
N LEU A 245 5.64 -5.37 16.19
CA LEU A 245 4.71 -5.14 17.31
C LEU A 245 4.75 -3.65 17.68
N PRO A 246 3.64 -3.01 18.04
CA PRO A 246 3.68 -1.61 18.42
C PRO A 246 4.45 -1.40 19.74
N SER A 247 5.08 -0.25 19.91
CA SER A 247 5.70 0.17 21.16
C SER A 247 4.64 0.67 22.14
N PRO A 248 4.94 0.74 23.45
CA PRO A 248 4.11 1.47 24.41
C PRO A 248 3.76 2.90 23.96
N THR A 249 4.75 3.63 23.45
CA THR A 249 4.55 5.01 23.00
C THR A 249 3.58 5.09 21.83
N GLU A 250 3.63 4.15 20.89
CA GLU A 250 2.67 4.03 19.79
C GLU A 250 1.27 3.62 20.29
N ILE A 251 1.17 2.85 21.38
CA ILE A 251 -0.10 2.34 21.91
C ILE A 251 -0.86 3.40 22.73
N ASP A 252 -0.18 4.05 23.67
CA ASP A 252 -0.82 4.95 24.64
C ASP A 252 -0.11 6.28 24.88
N GLY A 253 0.95 6.56 24.11
CA GLY A 253 1.75 7.77 24.26
C GLY A 253 2.66 7.74 25.49
N SER A 254 2.64 6.66 26.30
CA SER A 254 3.51 6.56 27.45
C SER A 254 4.97 6.38 27.01
N THR A 255 5.87 7.06 27.72
CA THR A 255 7.29 6.77 27.64
C THR A 255 7.62 5.75 28.73
N PRO A 256 8.07 4.54 28.37
CA PRO A 256 8.37 3.53 29.37
C PRO A 256 9.51 3.94 30.30
N ILE A 257 9.44 3.52 31.57
CA ILE A 257 10.42 3.87 32.62
C ILE A 257 11.86 3.50 32.22
N TYR A 258 12.04 2.39 31.51
CA TYR A 258 13.36 1.89 31.06
C TYR A 258 13.63 2.13 29.57
N GLY A 259 12.80 2.95 28.92
CA GLY A 259 12.79 3.16 27.48
C GLY A 259 13.12 4.59 27.07
N LYS A 260 13.02 4.80 25.76
CA LYS A 260 12.89 6.12 25.12
C LYS A 260 11.54 6.16 24.40
N THR A 261 11.14 7.35 23.97
CA THR A 261 9.94 7.56 23.15
C THR A 261 10.13 6.86 21.78
N GLU A 262 9.43 5.75 21.57
CA GLU A 262 9.53 4.92 20.37
C GLU A 262 8.37 5.25 19.40
N GLY A 263 8.54 6.29 18.60
CA GLY A 263 7.53 6.73 17.63
C GLY A 263 6.41 7.58 18.23
N ALA A 264 5.38 7.87 17.42
CA ALA A 264 4.21 8.65 17.83
C ALA A 264 3.01 7.76 18.15
N GLN A 265 2.17 8.19 19.10
CA GLN A 265 0.95 7.47 19.45
C GLN A 265 0.02 7.32 18.23
N PHE A 266 -0.52 6.12 18.04
CA PHE A 266 -1.56 5.86 17.06
C PHE A 266 -2.87 6.54 17.47
N ALA A 267 -3.34 7.44 16.61
CA ALA A 267 -4.44 8.35 16.90
C ALA A 267 -5.76 7.65 17.25
N PHE A 268 -6.01 6.45 16.71
CA PHE A 268 -7.25 5.71 16.97
C PHE A 268 -7.29 5.03 18.35
N LEU A 269 -6.14 4.84 19.01
CA LEU A 269 -6.05 3.94 20.17
C LEU A 269 -6.42 4.61 21.49
N THR A 270 -7.59 4.24 22.01
CA THR A 270 -7.99 4.47 23.41
C THR A 270 -7.87 3.19 24.24
N ASN A 271 -8.06 3.29 25.56
CA ASN A 271 -8.08 2.12 26.45
C ASN A 271 -8.98 0.98 25.96
N THR A 272 -10.10 1.30 25.31
CA THR A 272 -11.01 0.27 24.78
C THR A 272 -10.38 -0.52 23.65
N GLN A 273 -9.78 0.15 22.66
CA GLN A 273 -9.17 -0.47 21.48
C GLN A 273 -7.87 -1.20 21.79
N ARG A 274 -7.16 -0.78 22.85
CA ARG A 274 -5.93 -1.42 23.32
C ARG A 274 -6.17 -2.83 23.86
N ARG A 275 -7.37 -3.08 24.39
CA ARG A 275 -7.76 -4.41 24.86
C ARG A 275 -7.88 -5.36 23.68
N ALA A 276 -7.53 -6.62 23.91
CA ALA A 276 -7.67 -7.67 22.93
C ALA A 276 -8.69 -8.71 23.41
N PRO A 277 -9.96 -8.55 23.04
CA PRO A 277 -10.99 -9.51 23.40
C PRO A 277 -10.79 -10.80 22.60
N VAL A 278 -10.77 -11.93 23.29
CA VAL A 278 -10.85 -13.28 22.72
C VAL A 278 -12.03 -13.97 23.43
N GLY A 279 -13.17 -14.03 22.76
CA GLY A 279 -14.44 -14.40 23.39
C GLY A 279 -14.83 -13.39 24.49
N ALA A 280 -15.11 -13.88 25.70
CA ALA A 280 -15.52 -13.05 26.83
C ALA A 280 -14.35 -12.50 27.68
N GLN A 281 -13.08 -12.77 27.31
CA GLN A 281 -11.91 -12.38 28.09
C GLN A 281 -10.98 -11.44 27.33
N ASN A 282 -10.29 -10.56 28.05
CA ASN A 282 -9.22 -9.73 27.50
C ASN A 282 -7.87 -10.39 27.73
N TYR A 283 -7.13 -10.59 26.64
CA TYR A 283 -5.77 -11.13 26.68
C TYR A 283 -4.73 -10.02 26.85
N ARG A 284 -3.61 -10.40 27.45
CA ARG A 284 -2.41 -9.57 27.52
C ARG A 284 -1.70 -9.59 26.17
N LEU A 285 -1.32 -8.42 25.69
CA LEU A 285 -0.63 -8.25 24.41
C LEU A 285 0.83 -7.96 24.62
N ARG A 286 1.71 -8.56 23.82
CA ARG A 286 3.12 -8.18 23.80
C ARG A 286 3.33 -6.90 22.99
N THR A 287 4.22 -6.04 23.48
CA THR A 287 4.77 -4.90 22.74
C THR A 287 6.21 -5.20 22.33
N ARG A 288 6.77 -4.46 21.36
CA ARG A 288 8.18 -4.61 20.96
C ARG A 288 9.19 -4.12 22.00
N TYR A 289 8.71 -3.53 23.08
CA TYR A 289 9.53 -2.88 24.09
C TYR A 289 10.03 -3.87 25.15
N PRO A 290 11.33 -3.86 25.52
CA PRO A 290 11.84 -4.58 26.69
C PRO A 290 11.58 -3.76 27.98
N TYR A 291 10.83 -4.31 28.94
CA TYR A 291 10.43 -3.59 30.16
C TYR A 291 11.50 -3.55 31.28
N GLY A 292 12.70 -4.05 31.05
CA GLY A 292 13.79 -3.92 32.02
C GLY A 292 15.00 -4.82 31.76
N PRO A 293 15.93 -4.94 32.72
CA PRO A 293 17.13 -5.77 32.60
C PRO A 293 16.78 -7.26 32.53
N SER A 294 16.71 -7.78 31.30
CA SER A 294 16.70 -9.20 30.91
C SER A 294 15.52 -10.07 31.35
N SER A 295 14.63 -9.59 32.22
CA SER A 295 13.56 -10.43 32.81
C SER A 295 12.15 -9.91 32.64
N TYR A 296 11.95 -8.77 31.95
CA TYR A 296 10.62 -8.21 31.71
C TYR A 296 10.38 -7.79 30.26
N ASP A 297 9.20 -8.14 29.76
CA ASP A 297 8.67 -7.72 28.46
C ASP A 297 7.65 -6.60 28.68
N GLY A 298 7.62 -5.64 27.77
CA GLY A 298 6.51 -4.69 27.66
C GLY A 298 5.25 -5.42 27.23
N MET A 299 4.15 -5.11 27.91
CA MET A 299 2.84 -5.65 27.55
C MET A 299 1.74 -4.60 27.69
N VAL A 300 0.62 -4.84 27.02
CA VAL A 300 -0.67 -4.26 27.36
C VAL A 300 -1.43 -5.30 28.18
N ASP A 301 -1.91 -4.92 29.37
CA ASP A 301 -2.66 -5.82 30.23
C ASP A 301 -4.14 -5.96 29.81
N ALA A 302 -4.90 -6.78 30.53
CA ALA A 302 -6.32 -7.02 30.25
C ALA A 302 -7.21 -5.77 30.43
N SER A 303 -6.71 -4.72 31.09
CA SER A 303 -7.39 -3.43 31.25
C SER A 303 -7.09 -2.45 30.11
N GLY A 304 -6.10 -2.76 29.25
CA GLY A 304 -5.62 -1.86 28.21
C GLY A 304 -4.44 -0.98 28.65
N THR A 305 -3.86 -1.26 29.83
CA THR A 305 -2.76 -0.48 30.41
C THR A 305 -1.41 -1.05 30.00
N VAL A 306 -0.49 -0.18 29.58
CA VAL A 306 0.91 -0.57 29.35
C VAL A 306 1.58 -0.88 30.69
N SER A 307 2.19 -2.06 30.78
CA SER A 307 2.90 -2.51 31.98
C SER A 307 4.05 -3.47 31.62
N GLY A 308 4.75 -3.93 32.65
CA GLY A 308 5.78 -4.96 32.54
C GLY A 308 5.28 -6.32 32.98
N ASN A 309 5.78 -7.36 32.33
CA ASN A 309 5.55 -8.74 32.77
C ASN A 309 6.82 -9.56 32.64
N GLY A 310 6.93 -10.63 33.44
CA GLY A 310 8.08 -11.53 33.35
C GLY A 310 8.30 -12.03 31.92
N SER A 311 9.54 -12.03 31.46
CA SER A 311 9.95 -12.50 30.13
C SER A 311 9.64 -13.98 29.93
N GLY A 312 9.43 -14.41 28.68
CA GLY A 312 9.18 -15.81 28.35
C GLY A 312 7.76 -16.30 28.63
N LYS A 313 6.85 -15.42 29.05
CA LYS A 313 5.42 -15.73 29.15
C LYS A 313 4.79 -15.78 27.76
N THR A 314 3.80 -16.65 27.59
CA THR A 314 2.98 -16.68 26.38
C THR A 314 2.00 -15.51 26.43
N LEU A 315 2.12 -14.58 25.48
CA LEU A 315 1.25 -13.41 25.35
C LEU A 315 0.67 -13.36 23.93
N GLY A 316 -0.50 -12.76 23.78
CA GLY A 316 -1.09 -12.52 22.46
C GLY A 316 -0.25 -11.53 21.66
N ILE A 317 -0.24 -11.70 20.34
CA ILE A 317 0.40 -10.74 19.43
C ILE A 317 -0.64 -10.09 18.53
N ARG A 318 -0.56 -8.76 18.43
CA ARG A 318 -1.29 -7.92 17.47
C ARG A 318 -0.26 -7.07 16.75
N PRO A 319 0.31 -7.56 15.64
CA PRO A 319 1.30 -6.81 14.88
C PRO A 319 0.68 -5.65 14.10
N VAL A 320 1.54 -4.76 13.65
CA VAL A 320 1.28 -3.68 12.73
C VAL A 320 1.93 -4.04 11.40
N ILE A 321 1.20 -3.79 10.33
CA ILE A 321 1.74 -3.69 8.97
C ILE A 321 1.55 -2.26 8.48
N CYS A 322 2.37 -1.83 7.55
CA CYS A 322 2.22 -0.54 6.91
C CYS A 322 1.98 -0.73 5.42
N LEU A 323 1.00 0.00 4.88
CA LEU A 323 0.75 0.08 3.44
C LEU A 323 1.02 1.50 2.94
N SER A 324 1.18 1.66 1.63
CA SER A 324 1.22 3.00 1.03
C SER A 324 -0.13 3.69 1.20
N ALA A 325 -0.12 5.01 1.44
CA ALA A 325 -1.33 5.83 1.40
C ALA A 325 -2.03 5.77 0.03
N SER A 326 -1.28 5.47 -1.04
CA SER A 326 -1.81 5.29 -2.40
C SER A 326 -2.36 3.89 -2.67
N THR A 327 -2.26 2.94 -1.73
CA THR A 327 -2.84 1.61 -1.91
C THR A 327 -4.35 1.76 -2.10
N LEU A 328 -4.87 1.22 -3.20
CA LEU A 328 -6.28 1.35 -3.54
C LEU A 328 -7.10 0.31 -2.79
N ILE A 329 -8.17 0.78 -2.16
CA ILE A 329 -9.12 -0.04 -1.40
C ILE A 329 -10.47 -0.01 -2.11
N SER A 330 -11.10 -1.19 -2.19
CA SER A 330 -12.44 -1.35 -2.76
C SER A 330 -13.42 -0.40 -2.06
N PRO A 331 -14.21 0.39 -2.81
CA PRO A 331 -15.24 1.23 -2.22
C PRO A 331 -16.41 0.40 -1.69
N GLU A 332 -16.64 -0.79 -2.28
CA GLU A 332 -17.68 -1.71 -1.84
C GLU A 332 -17.16 -2.53 -0.65
N PRO A 333 -17.88 -2.53 0.50
CA PRO A 333 -17.51 -3.34 1.65
C PRO A 333 -17.75 -4.84 1.39
N ASN A 334 -16.93 -5.65 2.02
CA ASN A 334 -17.18 -7.07 2.19
C ASN A 334 -18.43 -7.29 3.08
N PRO A 335 -19.03 -8.50 3.07
CA PRO A 335 -20.21 -8.81 3.90
C PRO A 335 -20.04 -8.57 5.41
N ASP A 336 -18.80 -8.57 5.92
CA ASP A 336 -18.47 -8.29 7.32
C ASP A 336 -18.21 -6.80 7.63
N GLY A 337 -18.37 -5.92 6.63
CA GLY A 337 -18.13 -4.48 6.73
C GLY A 337 -16.66 -4.07 6.61
N SER A 338 -15.75 -5.00 6.35
CA SER A 338 -14.36 -4.69 6.02
C SER A 338 -14.18 -4.33 4.55
N TYR A 339 -13.03 -3.81 4.16
CA TYR A 339 -12.72 -3.45 2.77
C TYR A 339 -11.45 -4.14 2.29
N SER A 340 -11.41 -4.52 1.02
CA SER A 340 -10.29 -5.28 0.43
C SER A 340 -9.39 -4.36 -0.41
N PRO A 341 -8.06 -4.51 -0.35
CA PRO A 341 -7.17 -3.94 -1.36
C PRO A 341 -7.45 -4.57 -2.73
N ILE A 342 -7.33 -3.78 -3.79
CA ILE A 342 -7.78 -4.15 -5.16
C ILE A 342 -6.64 -4.18 -6.17
N LEU A 343 -5.51 -3.55 -5.84
CA LEU A 343 -4.32 -3.53 -6.68
C LEU A 343 -3.09 -3.65 -5.83
#